data_AF-H5WNV0-F1
#
_entry.id   AF-H5WNV0-F1
#
_cell.length_a   1.000
_cell.length_b   1.000
_cell.length_c   1.000
_cell.angle_alpha   90.00
_cell.angle_beta   90.00
_cell.angle_gamma   90.00
#
_symmetry.space_group_name_H-M   'P 1'
#
loop_
_entity.id
_entity.type
_entity.pdbx_description
1 polymer ?
#
loop_
_entity_poly.entity_id
_entity_poly.type
_entity_poly.pdbx_seq_one_letter_code
_entity_poly.pdbx_strand_id
1 'polypeptide(L)' 'MPVATVTLPTGSTPELIDLVDFKWLMATEGHRVDLDRLQADRAYARGCIALAAGSGSQWLRHAAQRLLRPGSKD' A
#
# COMPACT_ATOMS: atom_id res chain seq x y z
N MET A 1 14.99 -28.66 5.37
CA MET A 1 14.67 -27.38 4.69
C MET A 1 15.06 -26.26 5.65
N PRO A 2 16.10 -25.46 5.39
CA PRO A 2 16.39 -24.31 6.24
C PRO A 2 15.31 -23.25 6.02
N VAL A 3 14.69 -22.79 7.11
CA VAL A 3 13.84 -21.59 7.09
C VAL A 3 14.75 -20.37 7.04
N ALA A 4 14.69 -19.60 5.97
CA ALA A 4 15.41 -18.33 5.91
C ALA A 4 14.72 -17.32 6.82
N THR A 5 15.40 -16.91 7.89
CA THR A 5 14.93 -15.81 8.74
C THR A 5 15.10 -14.51 7.95
N VAL A 6 13.99 -13.93 7.51
CA VAL A 6 14.00 -12.58 6.93
C VAL A 6 14.07 -11.59 8.08
N THR A 7 15.23 -10.96 8.24
CA THR A 7 15.38 -9.80 9.13
C THR A 7 14.78 -8.60 8.41
N LEU A 8 13.59 -8.15 8.84
CA LEU A 8 13.02 -6.90 8.35
C LEU A 8 13.93 -5.75 8.81
N PRO A 9 14.25 -4.77 7.94
CA PRO A 9 15.03 -3.62 8.33
C PRO A 9 14.30 -2.90 9.47
N THR A 10 15.03 -2.67 10.56
CA THR A 10 14.56 -2.18 11.88
C THR A 10 13.99 -0.75 11.86
N GLY A 11 13.72 -0.19 10.67
CA GLY A 11 13.19 1.16 10.45
C GLY A 11 12.06 1.23 9.42
N SER A 12 11.41 0.11 9.09
CA SER A 12 10.23 0.15 8.21
C SER A 12 9.10 0.84 8.97
N THR A 13 8.75 2.06 8.55
CA THR A 13 7.59 2.76 9.11
C THR A 13 6.33 1.95 8.78
N PRO A 14 5.33 1.87 9.69
CA PRO A 14 4.06 1.20 9.40
C PRO A 14 3.43 1.66 8.09
N GLU A 15 3.64 2.92 7.73
CA GLU A 15 3.23 3.53 6.46
C GLU A 15 3.85 2.86 5.23
N LEU A 16 5.13 2.48 5.27
CA LEU A 16 5.78 1.80 4.13
C LEU A 16 5.23 0.39 3.92
N ILE A 17 4.92 -0.33 5.00
CA ILE A 17 4.29 -1.65 4.92
C ILE A 17 2.90 -1.52 4.27
N ASP A 18 2.11 -0.55 4.70
CA ASP A 18 0.78 -0.30 4.12
C ASP A 18 0.86 0.06 2.63
N LEU A 19 1.86 0.84 2.21
CA LEU A 19 2.09 1.20 0.82
C LEU A 19 2.49 -0.01 -0.04
N VAL A 20 3.38 -0.87 0.46
CA VAL A 20 3.82 -2.08 -0.25
C VAL A 20 2.69 -3.10 -0.36
N ASP A 21 1.93 -3.33 0.72
CA ASP A 21 0.75 -4.19 0.72
C ASP A 21 -0.27 -3.71 -0.31
N PHE A 22 -0.58 -2.41 -0.29
CA PHE A 22 -1.51 -1.80 -1.24
C PHE A 22 -1.05 -1.99 -2.69
N LYS A 23 0.23 -1.76 -2.99
CA LYS A 23 0.79 -1.97 -4.33
C LYS A 23 0.61 -3.41 -4.80
N TRP A 24 0.90 -4.39 -3.95
CA TRP A 24 0.76 -5.78 -4.32
C TRP A 24 -0.70 -6.18 -4.54
N LEU A 25 -1.62 -5.70 -3.70
CA LEU A 25 -3.05 -5.93 -3.90
C LEU A 25 -3.56 -5.30 -5.20
N MET A 26 -3.14 -4.09 -5.53
CA MET A 26 -3.44 -3.46 -6.83
C MET A 26 -2.91 -4.30 -8.01
N ALA A 27 -1.71 -4.88 -7.87
CA ALA A 27 -1.14 -5.74 -8.90
C ALA A 27 -1.96 -7.03 -9.12
N THR A 28 -2.61 -7.57 -8.08
CA THR A 28 -3.51 -8.74 -8.25
C THR A 28 -4.73 -8.44 -9.13
N GLU A 29 -5.13 -7.17 -9.23
CA GLU A 29 -6.20 -6.70 -10.13
C GLU A 29 -5.68 -6.11 -11.44
N GLY A 30 -4.39 -6.26 -11.73
CA GLY A 30 -3.77 -5.80 -12.98
C GLY A 30 -3.30 -4.34 -12.98
N HIS A 31 -3.39 -3.64 -11.85
CA HIS A 31 -2.91 -2.26 -11.72
C HIS A 31 -1.48 -2.21 -11.21
N ARG A 32 -0.55 -1.70 -12.04
CA ARG A 32 0.83 -1.42 -11.58
C ARG A 32 0.90 -0.07 -10.90
N VAL A 33 1.35 -0.07 -9.64
CA VAL A 33 1.51 1.14 -8.84
C VAL A 33 2.98 1.46 -8.65
N ASP A 34 3.34 2.71 -8.92
CA ASP A 34 4.65 3.30 -8.65
C ASP A 34 4.65 3.85 -7.22
N LEU A 35 5.52 3.31 -6.35
CA LEU A 35 5.55 3.69 -4.92
C LEU A 35 6.13 5.10 -4.71
N ASP A 36 7.06 5.52 -5.54
CA ASP A 36 7.70 6.83 -5.39
C ASP A 36 6.69 7.91 -5.74
N ARG A 37 5.92 7.70 -6.82
CA ARG A 37 4.79 8.56 -7.19
C ARG A 37 3.64 8.47 -6.20
N LEU A 38 3.35 7.28 -5.67
CA LEU A 38 2.29 7.11 -4.67
C LEU A 38 2.55 7.95 -3.41
N GLN A 39 3.83 8.10 -3.02
CA GLN A 39 4.23 8.92 -1.87
C GLN A 39 4.34 10.41 -2.20
N ALA A 40 4.85 10.77 -3.39
CA ALA A 40 5.16 12.16 -3.73
C ALA A 40 4.02 12.93 -4.43
N ASP A 41 3.12 12.23 -5.14
CA ASP A 41 2.08 12.81 -5.98
C ASP A 41 0.69 12.51 -5.40
N ARG A 42 0.11 13.52 -4.72
CA ARG A 42 -1.22 13.42 -4.11
C ARG A 42 -2.34 13.12 -5.12
N ALA A 43 -2.23 13.58 -6.36
CA ALA A 43 -3.25 13.33 -7.37
C ALA A 43 -3.18 11.88 -7.85
N TYR A 44 -1.97 11.38 -8.09
CA TYR A 44 -1.72 9.97 -8.40
C TYR A 44 -2.22 9.06 -7.28
N ALA A 45 -1.89 9.39 -6.02
CA ALA A 45 -2.34 8.63 -4.86
C ALA A 45 -3.86 8.56 -4.74
N ARG A 46 -4.55 9.70 -4.91
CA ARG A 46 -6.02 9.75 -4.94
C ARG A 46 -6.60 8.89 -6.05
N GLY A 47 -6.00 8.91 -7.25
CA GLY A 47 -6.42 8.06 -8.36
C GLY A 47 -6.32 6.58 -8.04
N CYS A 48 -5.18 6.14 -7.49
CA CYS A 48 -4.99 4.75 -7.08
C CYS A 48 -5.98 4.33 -5.97
N ILE A 49 -6.20 5.18 -4.97
CA ILE A 49 -7.15 4.92 -3.88
C ILE A 49 -8.59 4.84 -4.41
N ALA A 50 -8.98 5.70 -5.35
CA ALA A 50 -10.31 5.66 -5.95
C ALA A 50 -10.55 4.35 -6.75
N LEU A 51 -9.55 3.90 -7.50
CA LEU A 51 -9.58 2.59 -8.18
C LEU A 51 -9.76 1.45 -7.17
N ALA A 52 -8.94 1.45 -6.11
CA ALA A 52 -9.02 0.44 -5.06
C ALA A 52 -10.35 0.45 -4.29
N ALA A 53 -10.99 1.61 -4.14
CA ALA A 53 -12.31 1.71 -3.49
C ALA A 53 -13.43 1.08 -4.33
N GLY A 54 -13.31 1.13 -5.66
CA GLY A 54 -14.26 0.52 -6.61
C GLY A 54 -14.02 -0.98 -6.87
N SER A 55 -12.93 -1.54 -6.35
CA SER A 55 -12.55 -2.95 -6.51
C SER A 55 -13.58 -3.91 -5.90
N GLY A 56 -13.70 -5.11 -6.49
CA GLY A 56 -14.45 -6.24 -5.92
C GLY A 56 -13.78 -6.87 -4.70
N SER A 57 -12.47 -6.71 -4.54
CA SER A 57 -11.69 -7.27 -3.42
C SER A 57 -11.85 -6.46 -2.14
N GLN A 58 -12.38 -7.11 -1.09
CA GLN A 58 -12.49 -6.48 0.24
C GLN A 58 -11.14 -6.08 0.83
N TRP A 59 -10.09 -6.86 0.52
CA TRP A 59 -8.74 -6.63 1.03
C TRP A 59 -8.13 -5.37 0.43
N LEU A 60 -8.35 -5.15 -0.87
CA LEU A 60 -7.89 -3.95 -1.56
C LEU A 60 -8.64 -2.70 -1.07
N ARG A 61 -9.96 -2.79 -0.90
CA ARG A 61 -10.74 -1.70 -0.29
C ARG A 61 -10.25 -1.35 1.12
N HIS A 62 -9.95 -2.35 1.95
CA HIS A 62 -9.43 -2.13 3.30
C HIS A 62 -8.01 -1.54 3.29
N ALA A 63 -7.12 -2.00 2.41
CA ALA A 63 -5.78 -1.43 2.25
C ALA A 63 -5.85 0.06 1.85
N ALA A 64 -6.76 0.42 0.94
CA ALA A 64 -7.01 1.82 0.56
C ALA A 64 -7.45 2.69 1.75
N GLN A 65 -8.28 2.14 2.65
CA GLN A 65 -8.71 2.85 3.85
C GLN A 65 -7.56 3.09 4.83
N ARG A 66 -6.61 2.16 4.96
CA ARG A 66 -5.43 2.36 5.82
C ARG A 66 -4.57 3.53 5.35
N LEU A 67 -4.37 3.66 4.04
CA LEU A 67 -3.63 4.79 3.45
C LEU A 67 -4.33 6.15 3.61
N LEU A 68 -5.65 6.17 3.81
CA LEU A 68 -6.41 7.40 4.08
C LEU A 68 -6.37 7.82 5.55
N ARG A 69 -5.93 6.95 6.45
CA ARG A 69 -5.78 7.33 7.86
C ARG A 69 -4.60 8.30 7.93
N PRO A 70 -4.78 9.50 8.50
CA PRO A 70 -3.64 10.35 8.78
C PRO A 70 -2.70 9.54 9.68
N GLY A 71 -1.46 9.33 9.23
CA GLY A 71 -0.42 8.75 10.08
C GLY A 71 -0.40 9.56 11.37
N SER A 72 -0.58 8.89 12.51
CA SER A 72 -0.44 9.51 13.83
C SER A 72 0.99 10.02 13.91
N LYS A 73 1.17 11.28 13.55
CA LYS A 73 2.42 12.01 13.65
C LYS A 73 2.51 12.44 15.11
N ASP A 74 2.95 11.53 15.96
CA ASP A 74 3.57 11.89 17.25
C ASP A 74 5.00 12.37 17.00
#